data_AF-A0A2V7JV99-F1
#
_entry.id   AF-A0A2V7JV99-F1
#
_cell.length_a   1.000
_cell.length_b   1.000
_cell.length_c   1.000
_cell.angle_alpha   90.00
_cell.angle_beta   90.00
_cell.angle_gamma   90.00
#
_symmetry.space_group_name_H-M   'P 1'
#
loop_
_entity.id
_entity.type
_entity.pdbx_description
1 polymer ?
#
loop_
_entity_poly.entity_id
_entity_poly.type
_entity_poly.pdbx_seq_one_letter_code
_entity_poly.pdbx_strand_id
1 'polypeptide(L)'
;FCFGAFIEGAAGFGAPVAIAGAFMIGLGFQPFHAAALNLIANTSPVAWGAIGTPVHTLAAVSGLPESDLSAMIGRILPITGLIVPFWLVRAMVGWSETIEVLPAILVVGTSFSLTQYLWSNHVDSNLVDIAGGVVSLIATVVFLRFWKPKRIWRFANEGA
;
A
#
# COMPACT_ATOMS: atom_id res chain seq x y z
N PHE A 1 5.01 0.07 0.69
CA PHE A 1 3.54 0.09 0.68
C PHE A 1 3.00 1.47 0.29
N CYS A 2 2.93 2.47 1.19
CA CYS A 2 2.28 3.76 0.91
C CYS A 2 2.83 4.49 -0.33
N PHE A 3 4.16 4.57 -0.45
CA PHE A 3 4.81 5.18 -1.61
C PHE A 3 4.48 4.45 -2.92
N GLY A 4 4.55 3.11 -2.92
CA GLY A 4 4.17 2.30 -4.07
C GLY A 4 2.70 2.49 -4.46
N ALA A 5 1.80 2.52 -3.48
CA ALA A 5 0.37 2.75 -3.71
C ALA A 5 0.08 4.13 -4.32
N PHE A 6 0.77 5.17 -3.86
CA PHE A 6 0.69 6.50 -4.47
C PHE A 6 1.11 6.48 -5.95
N ILE A 7 2.24 5.84 -6.26
CA ILE A 7 2.71 5.72 -7.65
C ILE A 7 1.79 4.81 -8.47
N GLU A 8 1.19 3.76 -7.89
CA GLU A 8 0.23 2.88 -8.59
C GLU A 8 -1.03 3.65 -8.99
N GLY A 9 -1.56 4.47 -8.08
CA GLY A 9 -2.68 5.35 -8.40
C GLY A 9 -2.36 6.31 -9.54
N ALA A 10 -1.13 6.85 -9.62
CA ALA A 10 -0.76 7.81 -10.65
C ALA A 10 -0.36 7.19 -12.00
N ALA A 11 0.42 6.10 -11.98
CA ALA A 11 1.04 5.49 -13.17
C ALA A 11 0.43 4.14 -13.53
N GLY A 12 0.16 3.29 -12.53
CA GLY A 12 -0.35 1.94 -12.70
C GLY A 12 0.60 0.96 -13.41
N PHE A 13 0.04 -0.17 -13.85
CA PHE A 13 0.68 -1.16 -14.75
C PHE A 13 2.04 -1.70 -14.28
N GLY A 14 2.27 -1.76 -12.96
CA GLY A 14 3.51 -2.31 -12.41
C GLY A 14 4.72 -1.36 -12.46
N ALA A 15 4.57 -0.15 -13.02
CA ALA A 15 5.56 0.93 -12.90
C ALA A 15 5.99 1.21 -11.44
N PRO A 16 5.09 1.15 -10.43
CA PRO A 16 5.47 1.40 -9.04
C PRO A 16 6.41 0.34 -8.49
N VAL A 17 6.19 -0.93 -8.85
CA VAL A 17 7.03 -2.04 -8.40
C VAL A 17 8.46 -1.86 -8.91
N ALA A 18 8.61 -1.43 -10.16
CA ALA A 18 9.92 -1.15 -10.75
C ALA A 18 10.62 0.03 -10.04
N ILE A 19 9.90 1.15 -9.85
CA ILE A 19 10.45 2.36 -9.24
C ILE A 19 10.80 2.12 -7.75
N ALA A 20 9.84 1.63 -6.96
CA ALA A 20 10.05 1.35 -5.54
C ALA A 20 11.08 0.24 -5.32
N GLY A 21 11.13 -0.76 -6.21
CA GLY A 21 12.16 -1.79 -6.24
C GLY A 21 13.56 -1.21 -6.43
N ALA A 22 13.75 -0.38 -7.44
CA ALA A 22 15.01 0.29 -7.71
C ALA A 22 15.46 1.17 -6.52
N PHE A 23 14.52 1.90 -5.89
CA PHE A 23 14.82 2.68 -4.68
C PHE A 23 15.27 1.80 -3.52
N MET A 24 14.57 0.69 -3.24
CA MET A 24 14.95 -0.23 -2.17
C MET A 24 16.33 -0.86 -2.41
N ILE A 25 16.64 -1.23 -3.65
CA ILE A 25 17.97 -1.72 -4.04
C ILE A 25 19.04 -0.64 -3.80
N GLY A 26 18.76 0.61 -4.18
CA GLY A 26 19.63 1.75 -3.91
C GLY A 26 19.85 2.03 -2.42
N LEU A 27 18.88 1.67 -1.57
CA LEU A 27 18.99 1.74 -0.11
C LEU A 27 19.71 0.54 0.53
N GLY A 28 20.27 -0.38 -0.28
CA GLY A 28 21.06 -1.51 0.20
C GLY A 28 20.31 -2.82 0.38
N PHE A 29 19.02 -2.88 0.02
CA PHE A 29 18.26 -4.14 0.06
C PHE A 29 18.74 -5.07 -1.05
N GLN A 30 18.75 -6.38 -0.77
CA GLN A 30 19.04 -7.37 -1.80
C GLN A 30 17.99 -7.32 -2.93
N PRO A 31 18.40 -7.36 -4.22
CA PRO A 31 17.49 -7.19 -5.35
C PRO A 31 16.26 -8.10 -5.35
N PHE A 32 16.45 -9.39 -5.06
CA PHE A 32 15.34 -10.34 -5.03
C PHE A 32 14.35 -10.04 -3.89
N HIS A 33 14.86 -9.71 -2.70
CA HIS A 33 14.03 -9.34 -1.56
C HIS A 33 13.25 -8.05 -1.82
N ALA A 34 13.91 -7.03 -2.38
CA ALA A 34 13.27 -5.77 -2.75
C ALA A 34 12.15 -5.98 -3.79
N ALA A 35 12.39 -6.80 -4.82
CA ALA A 35 11.39 -7.12 -5.83
C ALA A 35 10.19 -7.86 -5.21
N ALA A 36 10.43 -8.90 -4.40
CA ALA A 36 9.37 -9.66 -3.75
C ALA A 36 8.50 -8.79 -2.82
N LEU A 37 9.13 -7.94 -2.01
CA LEU A 37 8.41 -7.04 -1.09
C LEU A 37 7.55 -6.03 -1.84
N ASN A 38 8.04 -5.46 -2.94
CA ASN A 38 7.26 -4.51 -3.73
C ASN A 38 6.11 -5.19 -4.49
N LEU A 39 6.29 -6.42 -4.97
CA LEU A 39 5.21 -7.20 -5.58
C LEU A 39 4.09 -7.48 -4.59
N ILE A 40 4.43 -7.92 -3.37
CA ILE A 40 3.45 -8.14 -2.30
C ILE A 40 2.73 -6.82 -1.97
N ALA A 41 3.49 -5.74 -1.79
CA ALA A 41 2.96 -4.43 -1.46
C ALA A 41 1.94 -3.91 -2.49
N ASN A 42 2.15 -4.20 -3.78
CA ASN A 42 1.32 -3.68 -4.87
C ASN A 42 -0.03 -4.40 -5.03
N THR A 43 -0.31 -5.43 -4.23
CA THR A 43 -1.55 -6.21 -4.33
C THR A 43 -2.79 -5.40 -3.93
N SER A 44 -2.65 -4.49 -2.96
CA SER A 44 -3.78 -3.71 -2.44
C SER A 44 -4.21 -2.52 -3.31
N PRO A 45 -3.30 -1.68 -3.85
CA PRO A 45 -3.66 -0.47 -4.61
C PRO A 45 -3.94 -0.70 -6.11
N VAL A 46 -4.07 -1.94 -6.59
CA VAL A 46 -4.15 -2.15 -8.05
C VAL A 46 -5.51 -1.79 -8.64
N ALA A 47 -6.56 -1.76 -7.83
CA ALA A 47 -7.93 -1.63 -8.34
C ALA A 47 -8.27 -0.23 -8.88
N TRP A 48 -7.66 0.84 -8.34
CA TRP A 48 -7.80 2.19 -8.88
C TRP A 48 -6.49 2.71 -9.49
N GLY A 49 -5.60 1.80 -9.87
CA GLY A 49 -4.34 2.13 -10.54
C GLY A 49 -4.54 2.88 -11.85
N ALA A 50 -3.53 3.64 -12.27
CA ALA A 50 -3.57 4.49 -13.48
C ALA A 50 -4.84 5.36 -13.54
N ILE A 51 -5.11 6.10 -12.46
CA ILE A 51 -6.23 7.04 -12.35
C ILE A 51 -7.57 6.33 -12.63
N GLY A 52 -7.87 5.27 -11.88
CA GLY A 52 -9.16 4.58 -11.99
C GLY A 52 -9.36 3.75 -13.27
N THR A 53 -8.35 3.60 -14.14
CA THR A 53 -8.46 2.88 -15.42
C THR A 53 -9.12 1.49 -15.31
N PRO A 54 -8.80 0.63 -14.32
CA PRO A 54 -9.46 -0.66 -14.18
C PRO A 54 -10.97 -0.53 -13.89
N VAL A 55 -11.37 0.44 -13.07
CA VAL A 55 -12.78 0.69 -12.73
C VAL A 55 -13.53 1.26 -13.92
N HIS A 56 -12.97 2.23 -14.64
CA HIS A 56 -13.54 2.76 -15.88
C HIS A 56 -13.73 1.67 -16.94
N THR A 57 -12.71 0.83 -17.11
CA THR A 57 -12.76 -0.28 -18.07
C THR A 57 -13.85 -1.28 -17.69
N LEU A 58 -13.95 -1.63 -16.40
CA LEU A 58 -14.98 -2.53 -15.89
C LEU A 58 -16.39 -1.96 -16.10
N ALA A 59 -16.59 -0.67 -15.83
CA ALA A 59 -17.85 0.02 -16.07
C ALA A 59 -18.23 -0.01 -17.56
N ALA A 60 -17.26 0.29 -18.44
CA ALA A 60 -17.48 0.31 -19.89
C ALA A 60 -17.88 -1.06 -20.47
N VAL A 61 -17.27 -2.16 -20.01
CA VAL A 61 -17.57 -3.50 -20.52
C VAL A 61 -18.79 -4.15 -19.88
N SER A 62 -19.12 -3.79 -18.63
CA SER A 62 -20.27 -4.34 -17.92
C SER A 62 -21.57 -3.57 -18.16
N GLY A 63 -21.48 -2.29 -18.56
CA GLY A 63 -22.62 -1.39 -18.66
C GLY A 63 -23.20 -0.99 -17.30
N LEU A 64 -22.50 -1.27 -16.19
CA LEU A 64 -22.91 -0.91 -14.83
C LEU A 64 -22.43 0.50 -14.45
N PRO A 65 -23.12 1.20 -13.53
CA PRO A 65 -22.67 2.48 -13.03
C PRO A 65 -21.30 2.38 -12.36
N GLU A 66 -20.37 3.24 -12.77
CA GLU A 66 -19.01 3.24 -12.25
C GLU A 66 -18.94 3.55 -10.75
N SER A 67 -19.83 4.44 -10.27
CA SER A 67 -19.96 4.76 -8.84
C SER A 67 -20.25 3.52 -8.00
N ASP A 68 -21.10 2.64 -8.50
CA ASP A 68 -21.52 1.43 -7.78
C ASP A 68 -20.36 0.42 -7.74
N LEU A 69 -19.66 0.26 -8.87
CA LEU A 69 -18.46 -0.57 -8.96
C LEU A 69 -17.35 -0.07 -8.03
N SER A 70 -17.06 1.23 -8.06
CA SER A 70 -16.05 1.85 -7.20
C SER A 70 -16.41 1.67 -5.72
N ALA A 71 -17.67 1.89 -5.34
CA ALA A 71 -18.14 1.70 -3.97
C ALA A 71 -18.06 0.22 -3.53
N MET A 72 -18.37 -0.73 -4.42
CA MET A 72 -18.26 -2.16 -4.14
C MET A 72 -16.81 -2.59 -3.92
N ILE A 73 -15.90 -2.22 -4.83
CA ILE A 73 -14.45 -2.45 -4.68
C ILE A 73 -13.97 -1.81 -3.37
N GLY A 74 -14.41 -0.57 -3.11
CA GLY A 74 -14.19 0.21 -1.91
C GLY A 74 -14.64 -0.41 -0.61
N ARG A 75 -15.53 -1.41 -0.63
CA ARG A 75 -15.98 -2.16 0.56
C ARG A 75 -15.24 -3.47 0.74
N ILE A 76 -14.73 -4.06 -0.36
CA ILE A 76 -14.02 -5.34 -0.35
C ILE A 76 -12.53 -5.13 -0.06
N LEU A 77 -11.90 -4.18 -0.75
CA LEU A 77 -10.45 -3.94 -0.67
C LEU A 77 -9.93 -3.37 0.66
N PRO A 78 -10.69 -2.63 1.49
CA PRO A 78 -10.19 -2.18 2.79
C PRO A 78 -9.71 -3.32 3.68
N ILE A 79 -10.30 -4.52 3.55
CA ILE A 79 -9.89 -5.71 4.29
C ILE A 79 -8.50 -6.16 3.85
N THR A 80 -8.23 -6.18 2.54
CA THR A 80 -6.90 -6.54 2.03
C THR A 80 -5.87 -5.45 2.37
N GLY A 81 -6.25 -4.18 2.35
CA GLY A 81 -5.39 -3.07 2.77
C GLY A 81 -4.94 -3.10 4.23
N LEU A 82 -5.70 -3.77 5.12
CA LEU A 82 -5.29 -4.02 6.50
C LEU A 82 -4.35 -5.24 6.62
N ILE A 83 -4.58 -6.26 5.80
CA ILE A 83 -3.86 -7.54 5.85
C ILE A 83 -2.49 -7.44 5.16
N VAL A 84 -2.39 -6.72 4.04
CA VAL A 84 -1.17 -6.65 3.23
C VAL A 84 0.02 -6.03 3.99
N PRO A 85 -0.10 -4.90 4.70
CA PRO A 85 1.00 -4.35 5.49
C PRO A 85 1.51 -5.32 6.56
N PHE A 86 0.61 -6.09 7.16
CA PHE A 86 0.97 -7.11 8.14
C PHE A 86 1.80 -8.24 7.51
N TRP A 87 1.33 -8.77 6.38
CA TRP A 87 2.06 -9.82 5.66
C TRP A 87 3.39 -9.35 5.09
N LEU A 88 3.47 -8.10 4.64
CA LEU A 88 4.72 -7.50 4.16
C LEU A 88 5.79 -7.51 5.25
N VAL A 89 5.45 -7.08 6.46
CA VAL A 89 6.39 -7.13 7.59
C VAL A 89 6.70 -8.58 7.96
N ARG A 90 5.68 -9.44 8.03
CA ARG A 90 5.86 -10.85 8.38
C ARG A 90 6.74 -11.61 7.40
N ALA A 91 6.77 -11.23 6.12
CA ALA A 91 7.67 -11.80 5.12
C ALA A 91 9.14 -11.44 5.37
N MET A 92 9.42 -10.37 6.09
CA MET A 92 10.78 -9.92 6.41
C MET A 92 11.28 -10.43 7.76
N VAL A 93 10.42 -10.46 8.77
CA VAL A 93 10.81 -10.69 10.17
C VAL A 93 9.97 -11.78 10.84
N GLY A 94 10.43 -12.27 11.99
CA GLY A 94 9.72 -13.27 12.77
C GLY A 94 8.42 -12.74 13.39
N TRP A 95 7.62 -13.65 13.96
CA TRP A 95 6.37 -13.30 14.64
C TRP A 95 6.55 -12.33 15.80
N SER A 96 7.60 -12.52 16.61
CA SER A 96 7.89 -11.62 17.74
C SER A 96 8.15 -10.18 17.29
N GLU A 97 8.92 -10.00 16.22
CA GLU A 97 9.29 -8.68 15.70
C GLU A 97 8.12 -8.01 14.99
N THR A 98 7.31 -8.81 14.28
CA THR A 98 6.08 -8.33 13.63
C THR A 98 5.11 -7.73 14.65
N ILE A 99 4.94 -8.37 15.81
CA ILE A 99 4.05 -7.89 16.87
C ILE A 99 4.57 -6.59 17.50
N GLU A 100 5.89 -6.38 17.58
CA GLU A 100 6.45 -5.13 18.09
C GLU A 100 6.14 -3.92 17.22
N VAL A 101 6.12 -4.11 15.90
CA VAL A 101 5.80 -3.04 14.93
C VAL A 101 4.32 -3.01 14.53
N LEU A 102 3.49 -3.83 15.20
CA LEU A 102 2.06 -3.87 14.97
C LEU A 102 1.38 -2.49 15.02
N PRO A 103 1.74 -1.57 15.96
CA PRO A 103 1.15 -0.23 15.95
C PRO A 103 1.39 0.53 14.64
N ALA A 104 2.60 0.44 14.08
CA ALA A 104 2.92 1.09 12.81
C ALA A 104 2.20 0.41 11.63
N ILE A 105 2.10 -0.92 11.63
CA ILE A 105 1.34 -1.69 10.64
C ILE A 105 -0.13 -1.26 10.65
N LEU A 106 -0.73 -1.16 11.83
CA LEU A 106 -2.11 -0.74 11.99
C LEU A 106 -2.32 0.68 11.50
N VAL A 107 -1.43 1.62 11.82
CA VAL A 107 -1.51 3.00 11.29
C VAL A 107 -1.48 3.01 9.77
N VAL A 108 -0.53 2.29 9.14
CA VAL A 108 -0.42 2.19 7.68
C VAL A 108 -1.71 1.61 7.09
N GLY A 109 -2.14 0.43 7.54
CA GLY A 109 -3.29 -0.26 6.98
C GLY A 109 -4.60 0.49 7.21
N THR A 110 -4.83 0.99 8.43
CA THR A 110 -6.09 1.68 8.76
C THR A 110 -6.21 3.02 8.05
N SER A 111 -5.15 3.84 8.02
CA SER A 111 -5.19 5.11 7.31
C SER A 111 -5.38 4.92 5.81
N PHE A 112 -4.72 3.92 5.22
CA PHE A 112 -4.87 3.58 3.81
C PHE A 112 -6.28 3.09 3.49
N SER A 113 -6.74 2.03 4.17
CA SER A 113 -8.05 1.40 3.95
C SER A 113 -9.22 2.34 4.24
N LEU A 114 -9.13 3.17 5.28
CA LEU A 114 -10.18 4.14 5.60
C LEU A 114 -10.25 5.23 4.53
N THR A 115 -9.12 5.73 4.06
CA THR A 115 -9.09 6.74 3.00
C THR A 115 -9.65 6.18 1.70
N GLN A 116 -9.26 4.96 1.32
CA GLN A 116 -9.82 4.29 0.14
C GLN A 116 -11.34 4.15 0.24
N TYR A 117 -11.83 3.61 1.36
CA TYR A 117 -13.27 3.44 1.60
C TYR A 117 -14.03 4.75 1.49
N LEU A 118 -13.55 5.80 2.15
CA LEU A 118 -14.24 7.09 2.15
C LEU A 118 -14.25 7.71 0.75
N TRP A 119 -13.12 7.69 0.05
CA TRP A 119 -12.99 8.28 -1.28
C TRP A 119 -13.86 7.55 -2.31
N SER A 120 -13.76 6.23 -2.36
CA SER A 120 -14.48 5.41 -3.34
C SER A 120 -15.99 5.43 -3.18
N ASN A 121 -16.50 5.68 -1.96
CA ASN A 121 -17.95 5.72 -1.69
C ASN A 121 -18.55 7.11 -1.84
N HIS A 122 -17.77 8.21 -1.72
CA HIS A 122 -18.32 9.57 -1.63
C HIS A 122 -17.76 10.58 -2.63
N VAL A 123 -16.68 10.27 -3.35
CA VAL A 123 -15.99 11.24 -4.22
C VAL A 123 -15.95 10.74 -5.67
N ASP A 124 -14.96 9.91 -6.02
CA ASP A 124 -14.74 9.37 -7.36
C ASP A 124 -13.88 8.10 -7.31
N SER A 125 -13.63 7.50 -8.46
CA SER A 125 -12.76 6.32 -8.65
C SER A 125 -11.31 6.69 -9.03
N ASN A 126 -11.05 7.93 -9.42
CA ASN A 126 -9.80 8.34 -10.06
C ASN A 126 -8.65 8.50 -9.07
N LEU A 127 -8.96 9.06 -7.90
CA LEU A 127 -7.96 9.49 -6.93
C LEU A 127 -7.88 8.59 -5.69
N VAL A 128 -8.64 7.50 -5.66
CA VAL A 128 -8.77 6.62 -4.48
C VAL A 128 -7.40 6.14 -3.98
N ASP A 129 -6.57 5.57 -4.86
CA ASP A 129 -5.25 5.03 -4.49
C ASP A 129 -4.19 6.11 -4.26
N ILE A 130 -4.28 7.22 -5.00
CA ILE A 130 -3.41 8.38 -4.81
C ILE A 130 -3.65 8.99 -3.42
N ALA A 131 -4.91 9.25 -3.08
CA ALA A 131 -5.31 9.79 -1.80
C ALA A 131 -4.97 8.83 -0.66
N GLY A 132 -5.30 7.54 -0.81
CA GLY A 132 -4.94 6.51 0.17
C GLY A 132 -3.44 6.44 0.41
N GLY A 133 -2.63 6.43 -0.66
CA GLY A 133 -1.18 6.41 -0.60
C GLY A 133 -0.61 7.64 0.13
N VAL A 134 -1.06 8.85 -0.22
CA VAL A 134 -0.58 10.10 0.40
C VAL A 134 -1.00 10.20 1.87
N VAL A 135 -2.27 9.97 2.17
CA VAL A 135 -2.78 10.07 3.56
C VAL A 135 -2.08 9.06 4.45
N SER A 136 -1.93 7.81 3.99
CA SER A 136 -1.23 6.79 4.76
C SER A 136 0.26 7.07 4.92
N LEU A 137 0.92 7.62 3.90
CA LEU A 137 2.32 8.02 3.98
C LEU A 137 2.50 9.12 5.04
N ILE A 138 1.68 10.17 4.99
CA ILE A 138 1.73 11.27 5.95
C ILE A 138 1.43 10.77 7.36
N ALA A 139 0.36 9.98 7.54
CA ALA A 139 -0.01 9.41 8.83
C ALA A 139 1.12 8.56 9.43
N THR A 140 1.77 7.74 8.60
CA THR A 140 2.88 6.89 9.03
C THR A 140 4.11 7.72 9.41
N VAL A 141 4.49 8.72 8.62
CA VAL A 141 5.62 9.61 8.94
C VAL A 141 5.38 10.37 10.23
N VAL A 142 4.17 10.91 10.42
CA VAL A 142 3.79 11.61 11.65
C VAL A 142 3.82 10.65 12.85
N PHE A 143 3.25 9.46 12.72
CA PHE A 143 3.26 8.45 13.78
C PHE A 143 4.68 8.04 14.19
N LEU A 144 5.55 7.76 13.22
CA LEU A 144 6.95 7.38 13.47
C LEU A 144 7.80 8.51 14.07
N ARG A 145 7.32 9.76 14.03
CA ARG A 145 7.96 10.88 14.74
C ARG A 145 7.74 10.80 16.25
N PHE A 146 6.61 10.26 16.68
CA PHE A 146 6.26 10.12 18.10
C PHE A 146 6.51 8.73 18.66
N TRP A 147 6.52 7.70 17.80
CA TRP A 147 6.68 6.31 18.17
C TRP A 147 7.86 5.67 17.45
N LYS A 148 8.67 4.90 18.19
CA LYS A 148 9.77 4.10 17.65
C LYS A 148 9.72 2.69 18.24
N PRO A 149 10.10 1.65 17.47
CA PRO A 149 10.15 0.29 17.99
C PRO A 149 11.23 0.15 19.07
N LYS A 150 11.00 -0.75 20.04
CA LYS A 150 11.93 -1.01 21.14
C LYS A 150 13.23 -1.64 20.66
N ARG A 151 13.16 -2.49 19.64
CA ARG A 151 14.31 -3.13 19.01
C ARG A 151 14.40 -2.67 17.56
N ILE A 152 15.58 -2.21 17.16
CA ILE A 152 15.87 -1.84 15.77
C ILE A 152 16.38 -3.09 15.08
N TRP A 153 15.60 -3.58 14.12
CA TRP A 153 16.02 -4.66 13.25
C TRP A 153 17.02 -4.14 12.20
N ARG A 154 18.09 -4.89 11.95
CA ARG A 154 19.12 -4.57 10.94
C ARG A 154 19.37 -5.79 10.06
N PHE A 155 19.82 -5.56 8.84
CA PHE A 155 20.21 -6.64 7.94
C PHE A 155 21.45 -7.37 8.48
N ALA A 156 21.53 -8.68 8.24
CA ALA A 156 22.69 -9.49 8.67
C ALA A 156 24.04 -9.00 8.10
N ASN A 157 24.01 -8.24 6.99
CA ASN A 157 25.20 -7.65 6.36
C ASN A 157 25.51 -6.22 6.84
N GLU A 158 24.64 -5.60 7.63
CA GLU A 158 24.90 -4.32 8.27
C GLU A 158 25.48 -4.62 9.66
N GLY A 159 26.80 -4.51 9.78
CA GLY A 159 27.51 -4.64 11.06
C GLY A 159 26.93 -3.73 12.14
N ALA A 160 27.12 -4.14 13.40
CA ALA A 160 26.63 -3.46 14.61
C ALA A 160 26.97 -1.96 14.66
#